data_AF-A0A1F6K9Z1-F1
#
_entry.id   AF-A0A1F6K9Z1-F1
#
_cell.length_a   1.000
_cell.length_b   1.000
_cell.length_c   1.000
_cell.angle_alpha   90.00
_cell.angle_beta   90.00
_cell.angle_gamma   90.00
#
_symmetry.space_group_name_H-M   'P 1'
#
loop_
_entity.id
_entity.type
_entity.pdbx_description
1 polymer ?
#
loop_
_entity_poly.entity_id
_entity_poly.type
_entity_poly.pdbx_seq_one_letter_code
_entity_poly.pdbx_strand_id
1 'polypeptide(L)'
;MKKLNLLLIFFVLFLSIQSIAFANSSYVLPYPSSMPGSIPYKVHVFIEHILKYWYFGSFSQFKYNRKYADKYLIEAKVLFEYGQYPLAIKALEKSNFYFKNESDFLVQAERENKNISEKMMLLKNASQKHIEVLEKIKKEVPEKFNWSPEKSIPYELQIRTIIDKAIKDRMQVYE
;
A
#
# COMPACT_ATOMS: atom_id res chain seq x y z
N MET A 1 -7.80 -59.11 3.11
CA MET A 1 -7.01 -58.33 4.09
C MET A 1 -5.75 -57.67 3.51
N LYS A 2 -4.91 -58.35 2.72
CA LYS A 2 -3.66 -57.76 2.17
C LYS A 2 -3.85 -56.51 1.29
N LYS A 3 -4.92 -56.44 0.47
CA LYS A 3 -5.19 -55.27 -0.39
C LYS A 3 -5.64 -54.02 0.37
N LEU A 4 -6.31 -54.19 1.52
CA LEU A 4 -6.78 -53.08 2.35
C LEU A 4 -5.60 -52.42 3.07
N ASN A 5 -4.65 -53.22 3.58
CA ASN A 5 -3.43 -52.72 4.20
C ASN A 5 -2.54 -51.98 3.20
N LEU A 6 -2.48 -52.43 1.95
CA LEU A 6 -1.71 -51.76 0.90
C LEU A 6 -2.29 -50.37 0.57
N LEU A 7 -3.63 -50.26 0.51
CA LEU A 7 -4.33 -49.00 0.26
C LEU A 7 -4.14 -48.02 1.43
N LEU A 8 -4.13 -48.54 2.66
CA LEU A 8 -3.90 -47.73 3.86
C LEU A 8 -2.46 -47.22 3.96
N ILE A 9 -1.48 -48.04 3.56
CA ILE A 9 -0.08 -47.63 3.45
C ILE A 9 0.08 -46.55 2.37
N PHE A 10 -0.56 -46.71 1.22
CA PHE A 10 -0.52 -45.71 0.15
C PHE A 10 -1.16 -44.38 0.57
N PHE A 11 -2.24 -44.44 1.36
CA PHE A 11 -2.90 -43.26 1.91
C PHE A 11 -2.04 -42.54 2.95
N VAL A 12 -1.34 -43.27 3.83
CA VAL A 12 -0.41 -42.69 4.82
C VAL A 12 0.83 -42.09 4.12
N LEU A 13 1.34 -42.73 3.06
CA LEU A 13 2.42 -42.18 2.25
C LEU A 13 1.99 -40.91 1.49
N PHE A 14 0.75 -40.84 1.01
CA PHE A 14 0.21 -39.64 0.36
C PHE A 14 0.06 -38.46 1.34
N LEU A 15 -0.30 -38.73 2.60
CA LEU A 15 -0.42 -37.71 3.64
C LEU A 15 0.94 -37.18 4.15
N SER A 16 2.02 -37.94 3.98
CA SER A 16 3.35 -37.55 4.46
C SER A 16 4.16 -36.70 3.46
N ILE A 17 3.65 -36.49 2.24
CA ILE A 17 4.28 -35.65 1.20
C ILE A 17 3.63 -34.25 1.17
N GLN A 18 3.10 -33.78 2.30
CA GLN A 18 2.68 -32.38 2.42
C GLN A 18 3.93 -31.49 2.54
N SER A 19 4.56 -31.19 1.40
CA SER A 19 5.57 -30.14 1.33
C SER A 19 4.92 -28.82 1.75
N ILE A 20 5.37 -28.24 2.86
CA ILE A 20 4.96 -26.92 3.32
C ILE A 20 5.51 -25.91 2.31
N ALA A 21 4.74 -25.62 1.28
CA ALA A 21 5.04 -24.55 0.35
C ALA A 21 4.78 -23.22 1.08
N PHE A 22 5.84 -22.65 1.66
CA PHE A 22 5.82 -21.25 2.07
C PHE A 22 5.76 -20.40 0.80
N ALA A 23 4.55 -19.98 0.43
CA ALA A 23 4.36 -19.03 -0.64
C ALA A 23 4.96 -17.69 -0.21
N ASN A 24 6.20 -17.42 -0.61
CA ASN A 24 6.77 -16.06 -0.63
C ASN A 24 6.05 -15.27 -1.72
N SER A 25 4.80 -14.85 -1.47
CA SER A 25 4.13 -13.92 -2.37
C SER A 25 4.76 -12.54 -2.18
N SER A 26 5.51 -12.09 -3.19
CA SER A 26 5.96 -10.70 -3.26
C SER A 26 4.74 -9.80 -3.08
N TYR A 27 4.77 -8.85 -2.14
CA TYR A 27 3.63 -7.96 -1.88
C TYR A 27 3.13 -7.31 -3.18
N VAL A 28 1.83 -7.44 -3.46
CA VAL A 28 1.23 -6.97 -4.72
C VAL A 28 0.37 -5.74 -4.43
N LEU A 29 0.70 -4.64 -5.10
CA LEU A 29 -0.11 -3.43 -5.07
C LEU A 29 -1.37 -3.60 -5.94
N PRO A 30 -2.47 -2.92 -5.59
CA PRO A 30 -3.72 -3.02 -6.35
C PRO A 30 -3.56 -2.42 -7.75
N TYR A 31 -4.43 -2.85 -8.67
CA TYR A 31 -4.57 -2.16 -9.95
C TYR A 31 -5.08 -0.73 -9.75
N PRO A 32 -4.69 0.21 -10.64
CA PRO A 32 -5.20 1.57 -10.61
C PRO A 32 -6.73 1.57 -10.71
N SER A 33 -7.38 2.34 -9.83
CA SER A 33 -8.83 2.55 -9.83
C SER A 33 -9.21 3.75 -10.71
N SER A 34 -10.45 4.22 -10.62
CA SER A 34 -10.89 5.45 -11.26
C SER A 34 -9.97 6.62 -10.86
N MET A 35 -9.59 7.44 -11.85
CA MET A 35 -8.66 8.56 -11.66
C MET A 35 -9.37 9.86 -11.30
N PRO A 36 -8.66 10.82 -10.68
CA PRO A 36 -9.17 12.17 -10.44
C PRO A 36 -9.72 12.82 -11.72
N GLY A 37 -10.82 13.59 -11.58
CA GLY A 37 -11.47 14.29 -12.69
C GLY A 37 -12.74 13.61 -13.20
N SER A 38 -13.00 12.35 -12.84
CA SER A 38 -14.22 11.62 -13.21
C SER A 38 -15.33 11.70 -12.13
N ILE A 39 -16.61 11.63 -12.54
CA ILE A 39 -17.75 11.48 -11.62
C ILE A 39 -17.62 10.22 -10.73
N PRO A 40 -17.32 9.02 -11.27
CA PRO A 40 -17.15 7.83 -10.44
C PRO A 40 -16.07 7.99 -9.37
N TYR A 41 -14.98 8.74 -9.64
CA TYR A 41 -13.96 9.03 -8.63
C TYR A 41 -14.53 9.81 -7.44
N LYS A 42 -15.32 10.85 -7.68
CA LYS A 42 -15.91 11.67 -6.60
C LYS A 42 -16.83 10.83 -5.71
N VAL A 43 -17.68 10.01 -6.33
CA VAL A 43 -18.58 9.09 -5.60
C VAL A 43 -17.75 8.10 -4.78
N HIS A 44 -16.71 7.54 -5.37
CA HIS A 44 -15.84 6.61 -4.69
C HIS A 44 -15.18 7.26 -3.47
N VAL A 45 -14.53 8.42 -3.61
CA VAL A 45 -13.91 9.17 -2.50
C VAL A 45 -14.91 9.47 -1.38
N PHE A 46 -16.16 9.81 -1.70
CA PHE A 46 -17.21 9.99 -0.70
C PHE A 46 -17.52 8.70 0.07
N ILE A 47 -17.68 7.58 -0.64
CA ILE A 47 -17.90 6.26 -0.03
C ILE A 47 -16.71 5.87 0.87
N GLU A 48 -15.46 6.18 0.49
CA GLU A 48 -14.28 5.91 1.32
C GLU A 48 -14.35 6.60 2.69
N HIS A 49 -14.84 7.84 2.73
CA HIS A 49 -14.98 8.61 3.97
C HIS A 49 -16.05 8.02 4.88
N ILE A 50 -17.18 7.58 4.31
CA ILE A 50 -18.23 6.89 5.07
C ILE A 50 -17.69 5.57 5.62
N LEU A 51 -17.03 4.79 4.76
CA LEU A 51 -16.51 3.47 5.14
C LEU A 51 -15.51 3.55 6.28
N LYS A 52 -14.74 4.65 6.41
CA LYS A 52 -13.79 4.84 7.54
C LYS A 52 -14.41 4.55 8.90
N TYR A 53 -15.66 4.98 9.12
CA TYR A 53 -16.39 4.81 10.37
C TYR A 53 -16.85 3.36 10.61
N TRP A 54 -16.92 2.55 9.54
CA TRP A 54 -17.26 1.14 9.61
C TRP A 54 -16.07 0.25 10.00
N TYR A 55 -14.84 0.70 9.78
CA TYR A 55 -13.63 -0.04 10.20
C TYR A 55 -13.33 0.24 11.67
N PHE A 56 -14.03 -0.45 12.59
CA PHE A 56 -13.82 -0.27 14.03
C PHE A 56 -12.65 -1.12 14.56
N GLY A 57 -11.86 -0.55 15.47
CA GLY A 57 -10.73 -1.19 16.14
C GLY A 57 -9.39 -1.09 15.39
N SER A 58 -8.29 -1.25 16.14
CA SER A 58 -6.92 -1.07 15.65
C SER A 58 -6.56 -1.91 14.42
N PHE A 59 -6.91 -3.20 14.40
CA PHE A 59 -6.66 -4.07 13.23
C PHE A 59 -7.50 -3.75 12.00
N SER A 60 -8.76 -3.35 12.19
CA SER A 60 -9.61 -2.92 11.08
C SER A 60 -9.10 -1.61 10.50
N GLN A 61 -8.72 -0.67 11.35
CA GLN A 61 -8.12 0.60 10.95
C GLN A 61 -6.77 0.38 10.26
N PHE A 62 -5.92 -0.52 10.75
CA PHE A 62 -4.70 -0.93 10.05
C PHE A 62 -5.01 -1.38 8.61
N LYS A 63 -5.98 -2.29 8.44
CA LYS A 63 -6.39 -2.79 7.12
C LYS A 63 -6.95 -1.68 6.21
N TYR A 64 -7.77 -0.79 6.76
CA TYR A 64 -8.33 0.36 6.05
C TYR A 64 -7.21 1.27 5.54
N ASN A 65 -6.33 1.71 6.44
CA ASN A 65 -5.26 2.64 6.11
C ASN A 65 -4.30 2.02 5.08
N ARG A 66 -3.89 0.77 5.25
CA ARG A 66 -3.08 0.07 4.24
C ARG A 66 -3.69 0.06 2.84
N LYS A 67 -4.98 -0.30 2.74
CA LYS A 67 -5.71 -0.33 1.46
C LYS A 67 -5.62 1.02 0.75
N TYR A 68 -5.79 2.12 1.47
CA TYR A 68 -5.77 3.45 0.89
C TYR A 68 -4.35 3.98 0.66
N ALA A 69 -3.38 3.60 1.50
CA ALA A 69 -1.96 3.87 1.25
C ALA A 69 -1.52 3.30 -0.10
N ASP A 70 -1.81 2.02 -0.34
CA ASP A 70 -1.49 1.31 -1.58
C ASP A 70 -2.21 1.91 -2.79
N LYS A 71 -3.53 2.12 -2.66
CA LYS A 71 -4.36 2.70 -3.72
C LYS A 71 -3.81 4.05 -4.17
N TYR A 72 -3.59 4.96 -3.23
CA TYR A 72 -3.17 6.32 -3.54
C TYR A 72 -1.72 6.38 -4.02
N LEU A 73 -0.86 5.41 -3.64
CA LEU A 73 0.48 5.30 -4.22
C LEU A 73 0.41 4.94 -5.70
N ILE A 74 -0.45 3.98 -6.07
CA ILE A 74 -0.63 3.59 -7.47
C ILE A 74 -1.28 4.71 -8.29
N GLU A 75 -2.25 5.43 -7.71
CA GLU A 75 -2.80 6.65 -8.31
C GLU A 75 -1.70 7.69 -8.56
N ALA A 76 -0.85 7.96 -7.56
CA ALA A 76 0.27 8.87 -7.69
C ALA A 76 1.25 8.43 -8.79
N LYS A 77 1.63 7.14 -8.81
CA LYS A 77 2.50 6.54 -9.83
C LYS A 77 1.96 6.85 -11.24
N VAL A 78 0.70 6.52 -11.49
CA VAL A 78 0.09 6.70 -12.80
C VAL A 78 0.02 8.18 -13.18
N LEU A 79 -0.32 9.06 -12.24
CA LEU A 79 -0.35 10.50 -12.48
C LEU A 79 1.05 11.08 -12.77
N PHE A 80 2.10 10.57 -12.13
CA PHE A 80 3.49 10.93 -12.46
C PHE A 80 3.87 10.47 -13.87
N GLU A 81 3.51 9.24 -14.26
CA GLU A 81 3.74 8.70 -15.61
C GLU A 81 3.05 9.54 -16.70
N TYR A 82 1.88 10.11 -16.41
CA TYR A 82 1.16 11.02 -17.30
C TYR A 82 1.58 12.50 -17.18
N GLY A 83 2.59 12.83 -16.39
CA GLY A 83 3.05 14.22 -16.20
C GLY A 83 2.08 15.13 -15.46
N GLN A 84 1.04 14.57 -14.82
CA GLN A 84 0.05 15.32 -14.05
C GLN A 84 0.56 15.62 -12.63
N TYR A 85 1.72 16.28 -12.53
CA TYR A 85 2.48 16.43 -11.28
C TYR A 85 1.69 17.03 -10.11
N PRO A 86 0.86 18.09 -10.28
CA PRO A 86 0.07 18.62 -9.17
C PRO A 86 -0.91 17.59 -8.58
N LEU A 87 -1.50 16.74 -9.42
CA LEU A 87 -2.42 15.69 -8.98
C LEU A 87 -1.65 14.51 -8.38
N ALA A 88 -0.51 14.16 -8.98
CA ALA A 88 0.36 13.09 -8.50
C ALA A 88 0.87 13.37 -7.08
N ILE A 89 1.29 14.61 -6.80
CA ILE A 89 1.72 15.04 -5.46
C ILE A 89 0.58 14.90 -4.45
N LYS A 90 -0.63 15.37 -4.79
CA LYS A 90 -1.80 15.23 -3.90
C LYS A 90 -2.16 13.77 -3.61
N ALA A 91 -2.07 12.90 -4.61
CA ALA A 91 -2.27 11.46 -4.42
C ALA A 91 -1.17 10.86 -3.52
N LEU A 92 0.09 11.25 -3.72
CA LEU A 92 1.20 10.80 -2.88
C LEU A 92 1.06 11.28 -1.42
N GLU A 93 0.62 12.52 -1.20
CA GLU A 93 0.32 13.04 0.14
C GLU A 93 -0.76 12.21 0.85
N LYS A 94 -1.83 11.85 0.14
CA LYS A 94 -2.85 10.94 0.68
C LYS A 94 -2.25 9.57 1.01
N SER A 95 -1.44 8.99 0.12
CA SER A 95 -0.75 7.73 0.37
C SER A 95 0.09 7.80 1.65
N ASN A 96 0.86 8.88 1.82
CA ASN A 96 1.70 9.10 3.01
C ASN A 96 0.85 9.22 4.28
N PHE A 97 -0.25 9.96 4.23
CA PHE A 97 -1.18 10.09 5.36
C PHE A 97 -1.71 8.72 5.81
N TYR A 98 -2.19 7.91 4.88
CA TYR A 98 -2.71 6.59 5.19
C TYR A 98 -1.62 5.63 5.66
N PHE A 99 -0.43 5.65 5.04
CA PHE A 99 0.70 4.81 5.45
C PHE A 99 1.16 5.12 6.88
N LYS A 100 1.23 6.40 7.24
CA LYS A 100 1.55 6.82 8.61
C LYS A 100 0.51 6.27 9.60
N ASN A 101 -0.78 6.48 9.31
CA ASN A 101 -1.85 6.02 10.19
C ASN A 101 -1.87 4.49 10.31
N GLU A 102 -1.53 3.75 9.25
CA GLU A 102 -1.38 2.29 9.30
C GLU A 102 -0.38 1.88 10.38
N SER A 103 0.79 2.53 10.42
CA SER A 103 1.79 2.31 11.48
C SER A 103 1.26 2.68 12.86
N ASP A 104 0.63 3.86 12.99
CA ASP A 104 0.08 4.34 14.27
C ASP A 104 -0.95 3.37 14.87
N PHE A 105 -1.83 2.78 14.03
CA PHE A 105 -2.81 1.80 14.48
C PHE A 105 -2.20 0.43 14.83
N LEU A 106 -1.05 0.09 14.25
CA LEU A 106 -0.33 -1.12 14.64
C LEU A 106 0.32 -0.95 16.02
N VAL A 107 0.91 0.22 16.30
CA VAL A 107 1.41 0.60 17.64
C VAL A 107 0.26 0.61 18.65
N GLN A 108 -0.92 1.11 18.27
CA GLN A 108 -2.10 1.02 19.13
C GLN A 108 -2.50 -0.43 19.41
N ALA A 109 -2.51 -1.32 18.41
CA ALA A 109 -2.84 -2.72 18.61
C ALA A 109 -1.86 -3.44 19.57
N GLU A 110 -0.57 -3.08 19.51
CA GLU A 110 0.44 -3.57 20.43
C GLU A 110 0.14 -3.13 21.88
N ARG A 111 -0.20 -1.85 22.09
CA ARG A 111 -0.63 -1.33 23.40
C ARG A 111 -1.92 -1.99 23.92
N GLU A 112 -2.77 -2.46 23.02
CA GLU A 112 -3.95 -3.28 23.33
C GLU A 112 -3.62 -4.77 23.58
N ASN A 113 -2.32 -5.12 23.71
CA ASN A 113 -1.82 -6.48 23.92
C ASN A 113 -2.22 -7.49 22.83
N LYS A 114 -2.44 -7.01 21.59
CA LYS A 114 -2.75 -7.88 20.45
C LYS A 114 -1.46 -8.38 19.82
N ASN A 115 -1.48 -9.61 19.29
CA ASN A 115 -0.36 -10.13 18.51
C ASN A 115 -0.26 -9.40 17.16
N ILE A 116 0.78 -8.59 17.00
CA ILE A 116 1.01 -7.78 15.79
C ILE A 116 1.96 -8.42 14.78
N SER A 117 2.55 -9.58 15.06
CA SER A 117 3.67 -10.15 14.27
C SER A 117 3.37 -10.24 12.77
N GLU A 118 2.23 -10.84 12.40
CA GLU A 118 1.82 -10.96 11.00
C GLU A 118 1.59 -9.60 10.32
N LYS A 119 1.00 -8.64 11.05
CA LYS A 119 0.69 -7.30 10.50
C LYS A 119 1.94 -6.43 10.41
N MET A 120 2.89 -6.61 11.32
CA MET A 120 4.20 -5.97 11.24
C MET A 120 4.98 -6.47 10.03
N MET A 121 4.99 -7.79 9.79
CA MET A 121 5.58 -8.36 8.58
C MET A 121 4.89 -7.81 7.32
N LEU A 122 3.55 -7.67 7.36
CA LEU A 122 2.79 -7.12 6.26
C LEU A 122 3.10 -5.64 5.99
N LEU A 123 3.24 -4.82 7.04
CA LEU A 123 3.65 -3.42 6.94
C LEU A 123 5.06 -3.29 6.36
N LYS A 124 6.01 -4.14 6.79
CA LYS A 124 7.37 -4.19 6.24
C LYS A 124 7.36 -4.52 4.74
N ASN A 125 6.62 -5.55 4.35
CA ASN A 125 6.48 -5.95 2.95
C ASN A 125 5.83 -4.85 2.09
N ALA A 126 4.79 -4.20 2.61
CA ALA A 126 4.15 -3.06 1.95
C ALA A 126 5.12 -1.88 1.80
N SER A 127 5.83 -1.53 2.87
CA SER A 127 6.85 -0.48 2.89
C SER A 127 7.93 -0.72 1.84
N GLN A 128 8.49 -1.94 1.78
CA GLN A 128 9.50 -2.30 0.78
C GLN A 128 8.97 -2.11 -0.64
N LYS A 129 7.73 -2.57 -0.92
CA LYS A 129 7.14 -2.41 -2.25
C LYS A 129 6.85 -0.96 -2.58
N HIS A 130 6.45 -0.17 -1.59
CA HIS A 130 6.25 1.26 -1.77
C HIS A 130 7.56 1.99 -2.12
N ILE A 131 8.65 1.67 -1.43
CA ILE A 131 9.98 2.23 -1.70
C ILE A 131 10.40 1.87 -3.14
N GLU A 132 10.22 0.62 -3.56
CA GLU A 132 10.53 0.20 -4.94
C GLU A 132 9.78 1.04 -5.98
N VAL A 133 8.48 1.27 -5.78
CA VAL A 133 7.67 2.10 -6.69
C VAL A 133 8.11 3.56 -6.67
N LEU A 134 8.37 4.13 -5.49
CA LEU A 134 8.81 5.51 -5.35
C LEU A 134 10.18 5.75 -5.98
N GLU A 135 11.12 4.81 -5.82
CA GLU A 135 12.42 4.86 -6.48
C GLU A 135 12.30 4.78 -8.00
N LYS A 136 11.34 3.99 -8.51
CA LYS A 136 11.04 3.98 -9.95
C LYS A 136 10.52 5.34 -10.42
N ILE A 137 9.52 5.89 -9.73
CA ILE A 137 8.95 7.22 -10.05
C ILE A 137 10.07 8.28 -10.03
N LYS A 138 10.90 8.30 -8.98
CA LYS A 138 11.99 9.27 -8.80
C LYS A 138 12.95 9.31 -9.99
N LYS A 139 13.24 8.16 -10.61
CA LYS A 139 14.12 8.04 -11.80
C LYS A 139 13.48 8.61 -13.06
N GLU A 140 12.15 8.54 -13.18
CA GLU A 140 11.40 8.90 -14.38
C GLU A 140 10.91 10.36 -14.38
N VAL A 141 10.86 11.00 -13.20
CA VAL A 141 10.36 12.38 -13.05
C VAL A 141 11.50 13.42 -12.97
N PRO A 142 11.23 14.68 -13.39
CA PRO A 142 12.18 15.77 -13.21
C PRO A 142 12.36 16.09 -11.72
N GLU A 143 13.49 16.73 -11.39
CA GLU A 143 13.76 17.16 -10.01
C GLU A 143 12.76 18.20 -9.53
N LYS A 144 12.51 19.18 -10.40
CA LYS A 144 11.64 20.32 -10.18
C LYS A 144 10.72 20.52 -11.37
N PHE A 145 9.57 21.12 -11.15
CA PHE A 145 8.63 21.43 -12.23
C PHE A 145 7.93 22.76 -11.99
N ASN A 146 8.04 23.67 -12.95
CA ASN A 146 7.35 24.96 -12.91
C ASN A 146 5.91 24.79 -13.42
N TRP A 147 4.95 24.84 -12.51
CA TRP A 147 3.54 24.75 -12.85
C TRP A 147 2.93 26.14 -12.97
N SER A 148 2.26 26.41 -14.10
CA SER A 148 1.56 27.65 -14.36
C SER A 148 0.06 27.38 -14.57
N PRO A 149 -0.75 27.42 -13.51
CA PRO A 149 -2.20 27.22 -13.61
C PRO A 149 -2.89 28.42 -14.29
N GLU A 150 -4.04 28.16 -14.93
CA GLU A 150 -4.80 29.20 -15.64
C GLU A 150 -5.31 30.34 -14.73
N LYS A 151 -5.63 30.02 -13.47
CA LYS A 151 -6.32 30.92 -12.53
C LYS A 151 -5.52 31.22 -11.26
N SER A 152 -4.21 30.95 -11.24
CA SER A 152 -3.38 31.28 -10.08
C SER A 152 -1.91 31.55 -10.47
N ILE A 153 -1.15 32.08 -9.52
CA ILE A 153 0.25 32.45 -9.72
C ILE A 153 1.07 31.17 -9.96
N PRO A 154 2.02 31.16 -10.92
CA PRO A 154 2.91 30.03 -11.13
C PRO A 154 3.72 29.69 -9.88
N TYR A 155 4.00 28.40 -9.67
CA TYR A 155 4.82 27.94 -8.56
C TYR A 155 5.66 26.71 -8.95
N GLU A 156 6.80 26.55 -8.29
CA GLU A 156 7.73 25.44 -8.51
C GLU A 156 7.38 24.25 -7.59
N LEU A 157 7.26 23.06 -8.19
CA LEU A 157 7.08 21.80 -7.49
C LEU A 157 8.44 21.14 -7.24
N GLN A 158 8.80 20.91 -5.98
CA GLN A 158 10.00 20.16 -5.57
C GLN A 158 9.74 18.64 -5.62
N ILE A 159 9.55 18.09 -6.82
CA ILE A 159 9.04 16.71 -7.00
C ILE A 159 9.95 15.67 -6.32
N ARG A 160 11.25 15.70 -6.59
CA ARG A 160 12.17 14.69 -6.02
C ARG A 160 12.28 14.78 -4.51
N THR A 161 12.31 16.00 -3.96
CA THR A 161 12.31 16.23 -2.51
C THR A 161 11.08 15.62 -1.83
N ILE A 162 9.90 15.75 -2.46
CA ILE A 162 8.66 15.15 -1.94
C ILE A 162 8.74 13.62 -1.98
N ILE A 163 9.26 13.04 -3.07
CA ILE A 163 9.43 11.59 -3.20
C ILE A 163 10.46 11.06 -2.19
N ASP A 164 11.59 11.76 -2.01
CA ASP A 164 12.64 11.39 -1.05
C ASP A 164 12.11 11.38 0.37
N LYS A 165 11.30 12.38 0.73
CA LYS A 165 10.58 12.39 2.01
C LYS A 165 9.67 11.18 2.15
N ALA A 166 8.88 10.87 1.11
CA ALA A 166 7.98 9.71 1.11
C ALA A 166 8.75 8.38 1.27
N ILE A 167 9.91 8.23 0.64
CA ILE A 167 10.79 7.07 0.79
C ILE A 167 11.31 6.98 2.23
N LYS A 168 11.80 8.10 2.77
CA LYS A 168 12.30 8.17 4.15
C LYS A 168 11.22 7.77 5.16
N ASP A 169 10.01 8.28 5.01
CA ASP A 169 8.87 7.95 5.89
C ASP A 169 8.56 6.44 5.87
N ARG A 170 8.82 5.74 4.76
CA ARG A 170 8.65 4.28 4.63
C ARG A 170 9.81 3.49 5.25
N MET A 171 11.03 4.02 5.17
CA MET A 171 12.21 3.40 5.78
C MET A 171 12.14 3.35 7.31
N GLN A 172 11.40 4.28 7.95
CA GLN A 172 11.20 4.29 9.40
C GLN A 172 10.53 3.02 9.95
N VAL A 173 9.89 2.20 9.11
CA VAL A 173 9.31 0.90 9.53
C VAL A 173 10.39 -0.11 9.98
N TYR A 174 11.65 0.12 9.62
CA TYR A 174 12.78 -0.74 9.98
C TYR A 174 13.59 -0.23 11.18
N GLU A 175 13.32 0.98 11.65
CA GLU A 175 13.95 1.60 12.83
C GLU A 175 13.20 1.21 14.11
#